data_AF-A0A960D4Q3-F1
#
_entry.id   AF-A0A960D4Q3-F1
#
_cell.length_a   1.000
_cell.length_b   1.000
_cell.length_c   1.000
_cell.angle_alpha   90.00
_cell.angle_beta   90.00
_cell.angle_gamma   90.00
#
_symmetry.space_group_name_H-M   'P 1'
#
loop_
_entity.id
_entity.type
_entity.pdbx_description
1 polymer ?
#
loop_
_entity_poly.entity_id
_entity_poly.type
_entity_poly.pdbx_seq_one_letter_code
_entity_poly.pdbx_strand_id
1 'polypeptide(L)'
;MSDVSESLGLSIGTANLVAARPGRAPVSRRAVLTLWDNRPAEVGVPSQNPELTSPNLTEAGLVLRGFVERVGDPVPLVAADGSP
;
A
#
# COMPACT_ATOMS: atom_id res chain seq x y z
N MET A 1 -28.71 -11.54 10.07
CA MET A 1 -27.66 -12.38 9.45
C MET A 1 -26.35 -11.63 9.67
N SER A 2 -25.56 -12.01 10.67
CA SER A 2 -24.29 -11.35 10.94
C SER A 2 -23.39 -11.58 9.73
N ASP A 3 -22.92 -10.50 9.12
CA ASP A 3 -21.86 -10.54 8.11
C ASP A 3 -20.70 -11.36 8.70
N VAL A 4 -20.48 -12.57 8.19
CA VAL A 4 -19.31 -13.34 8.58
C VAL A 4 -18.16 -12.61 7.93
N SER A 5 -17.47 -11.77 8.69
CA SER A 5 -16.29 -11.05 8.20
C SER A 5 -15.30 -12.09 7.68
N GLU A 6 -15.18 -12.21 6.36
CA GLU A 6 -14.27 -13.17 5.76
C GLU A 6 -12.84 -12.85 6.21
N SER A 7 -12.11 -13.88 6.67
CA SER A 7 -10.72 -13.70 7.09
C SER A 7 -9.84 -13.36 5.89
N LEU A 8 -9.02 -12.31 6.02
CA LEU A 8 -7.98 -11.97 5.05
C LEU A 8 -6.62 -12.47 5.55
N GLY A 9 -5.98 -13.34 4.78
CA GLY A 9 -4.57 -13.67 5.00
C GLY A 9 -3.69 -12.55 4.43
N LEU A 10 -2.72 -12.08 5.21
CA LEU A 10 -1.78 -11.03 4.80
C LEU A 10 -0.33 -11.48 5.01
N SER A 11 0.49 -11.32 3.98
CA SER A 11 1.95 -11.44 4.06
C SER A 11 2.59 -10.09 3.74
N ILE A 12 3.50 -9.65 4.61
CA ILE A 12 4.19 -8.36 4.53
C ILE A 12 5.68 -8.64 4.35
N GLY A 13 6.17 -8.46 3.12
CA GLY A 13 7.58 -8.58 2.79
C GLY A 13 8.17 -7.26 2.29
N THR A 14 9.49 -7.12 2.41
CA THR A 14 10.24 -5.94 1.95
C THR A 14 10.08 -5.67 0.45
N ALA A 15 9.89 -6.73 -0.34
CA ALA A 15 9.66 -6.61 -1.77
C ALA A 15 8.18 -6.44 -2.12
N ASN A 16 7.29 -7.21 -1.47
CA ASN A 16 5.89 -7.33 -1.86
C ASN A 16 4.97 -7.45 -0.65
N LEU A 17 3.76 -6.90 -0.78
CA LEU A 17 2.61 -7.21 0.08
C LEU A 17 1.69 -8.16 -0.66
N VAL A 18 1.22 -9.19 0.03
CA VAL A 18 0.34 -10.22 -0.55
C VAL A 18 -0.89 -10.40 0.30
N ALA A 19 -2.06 -10.31 -0.33
CA ALA A 19 -3.36 -10.53 0.30
C ALA A 19 -4.05 -11.75 -0.30
N ALA A 20 -4.48 -12.69 0.55
CA ALA A 20 -5.16 -13.93 0.15
C ALA A 20 -6.55 -14.00 0.76
N ARG A 21 -7.56 -14.26 -0.08
CA ARG A 21 -8.98 -14.40 0.29
C ARG A 21 -9.47 -15.79 -0.07
N PRO A 22 -10.39 -16.39 0.71
CA PRO A 22 -11.02 -17.66 0.33
C PRO A 22 -11.58 -17.61 -1.09
N GLY A 23 -11.31 -18.63 -1.90
CA GLY A 23 -11.86 -18.76 -3.25
C GLY A 23 -11.32 -17.77 -4.30
N ARG A 24 -10.30 -16.96 -3.98
CA ARG A 24 -9.68 -16.02 -4.94
C ARG A 24 -8.17 -16.22 -5.02
N ALA A 25 -7.60 -15.97 -6.20
CA ALA A 25 -6.15 -15.94 -6.36
C ALA A 25 -5.53 -14.85 -5.46
N PRO A 26 -4.37 -15.12 -4.82
CA PRO A 26 -3.67 -14.11 -4.04
C PRO A 26 -3.31 -12.89 -4.89
N VAL A 27 -3.45 -11.69 -4.33
CA VAL A 27 -3.05 -10.44 -4.97
C VAL A 27 -1.70 -10.04 -4.41
N SER A 28 -0.69 -9.93 -5.28
CA SER A 28 0.64 -9.46 -4.92
C SER A 28 0.88 -8.06 -5.48
N ARG A 29 1.38 -7.16 -4.64
CA ARG A 29 1.76 -5.79 -5.01
C ARG A 29 3.14 -5.47 -4.49
N ARG A 30 3.87 -4.57 -5.15
CA ARG A 30 5.14 -4.06 -4.62
C ARG A 30 4.91 -3.41 -3.26
N ALA A 31 5.87 -3.55 -2.34
CA ALA A 31 5.86 -2.90 -1.04
C ALA A 31 6.17 -1.38 -1.18
N VAL A 32 5.25 -0.68 -1.84
CA VAL A 32 5.22 0.76 -2.03
C VAL A 32 3.86 1.20 -1.52
N LEU A 33 3.85 2.20 -0.65
CA LEU A 33 2.62 2.75 -0.08
C LEU A 33 2.46 4.19 -0.58
N THR A 34 1.33 4.49 -1.20
CA THR A 34 0.95 5.86 -1.54
C THR A 34 -0.11 6.31 -0.54
N LEU A 35 0.22 7.32 0.27
CA LEU A 35 -0.69 7.95 1.20
C LEU A 35 -1.35 9.17 0.57
N TRP A 36 -2.54 9.49 1.06
CA TRP A 36 -3.36 10.58 0.57
C TRP A 36 -4.08 11.24 1.74
N ASP A 37 -4.35 12.54 1.62
CA ASP A 37 -5.10 13.28 2.65
C ASP A 37 -6.60 12.98 2.61
N ASN A 38 -7.16 12.74 1.43
CA ASN A 38 -8.61 12.69 1.19
C ASN A 38 -9.13 11.37 0.60
N ARG A 39 -8.29 10.31 0.54
CA ARG A 39 -8.69 8.99 0.02
C ARG A 39 -7.90 7.87 0.70
N PRO A 40 -8.35 6.60 0.58
CA PRO A 40 -7.64 5.48 1.15
C PRO A 40 -6.21 5.35 0.61
N ALA A 41 -5.30 4.90 1.46
CA ALA A 41 -3.95 4.56 1.05
C ALA A 41 -3.94 3.42 0.02
N GLU A 42 -3.00 3.49 -0.91
CA GLU A 42 -2.85 2.50 -1.97
C GLU A 42 -1.51 1.78 -1.88
N VAL A 43 -1.52 0.46 -2.08
CA VAL A 43 -0.31 -0.35 -2.14
C VAL A 43 0.04 -0.62 -3.60
N GLY A 44 1.32 -0.57 -3.95
CA GLY A 44 1.85 -0.98 -5.25
C GLY A 44 2.45 0.17 -6.04
N VAL A 45 2.92 -0.15 -7.25
CA VAL A 45 3.47 0.82 -8.20
C VAL A 45 2.41 1.27 -9.21
N PRO A 46 2.64 2.34 -9.98
CA PRO A 46 1.67 2.81 -10.98
C PRO A 46 1.24 1.75 -12.01
N SER A 47 2.12 0.84 -12.42
CA SER A 47 1.73 -0.27 -13.31
C SER A 47 0.73 -1.24 -12.67
N GLN A 48 0.60 -1.23 -11.34
CA GLN A 48 -0.38 -2.00 -10.57
C GLN A 48 -1.59 -1.15 -10.14
N ASN A 49 -1.48 0.17 -10.24
CA ASN A 49 -2.52 1.17 -9.94
C ASN A 49 -2.50 2.27 -11.02
N PRO A 50 -3.05 2.02 -12.22
CA PRO A 50 -2.95 2.96 -13.34
C PRO A 50 -3.55 4.35 -13.05
N GLU A 51 -4.52 4.43 -12.13
CA GLU A 51 -5.11 5.68 -11.66
C GLU A 51 -4.09 6.65 -11.04
N LEU A 52 -2.98 6.13 -10.47
CA LEU A 52 -1.88 6.96 -9.95
C LEU A 52 -1.15 7.77 -11.03
N THR A 53 -1.36 7.42 -12.30
CA THR A 53 -0.79 8.12 -13.46
C THR A 53 -1.87 8.78 -14.33
N SER A 54 -3.10 8.84 -13.84
CA SER A 54 -4.20 9.49 -14.56
C SER A 54 -3.91 10.99 -14.73
N PRO A 55 -4.14 11.58 -15.91
CA PRO A 55 -4.00 13.03 -16.10
C PRO A 55 -5.04 13.83 -15.29
N ASN A 56 -6.10 13.17 -14.84
CA ASN A 56 -7.14 13.77 -13.99
C ASN A 56 -6.80 13.66 -12.50
N LEU A 57 -5.59 13.21 -12.14
CA LEU A 57 -5.17 13.13 -10.77
C LEU A 57 -5.02 14.54 -10.20
N THR A 58 -5.88 14.90 -9.25
CA THR A 58 -6.00 16.26 -8.71
C THR A 58 -4.92 16.60 -7.68
N GLU A 59 -4.26 15.60 -7.12
CA GLU A 59 -3.30 15.74 -6.03
C GLU A 59 -2.17 14.72 -6.18
N ALA A 60 -0.95 15.07 -5.75
CA ALA A 60 0.16 14.11 -5.71
C ALA A 60 0.13 13.35 -4.38
N GLY A 61 -0.01 12.02 -4.43
CA GLY A 61 0.05 11.19 -3.24
C GLY A 61 1.49 11.05 -2.71
N LEU A 62 1.62 10.90 -1.38
CA LEU A 62 2.91 10.74 -0.72
C LEU A 62 3.41 9.30 -0.84
N VAL A 63 4.54 9.08 -1.51
CA VAL A 63 5.05 7.74 -1.78
C VAL A 63 6.11 7.32 -0.75
N LEU A 64 5.81 6.23 -0.03
CA LEU A 64 6.69 5.60 0.95
C LEU A 64 7.23 4.26 0.43
N ARG A 65 8.52 4.04 0.67
CA ARG A 65 9.28 2.82 0.34
C ARG A 65 10.18 2.44 1.51
N GLY A 66 10.59 1.18 1.59
CA GLY A 66 11.48 0.72 2.66
C GLY A 66 10.82 0.69 4.05
N PHE A 67 9.51 0.87 4.11
CA PHE A 67 8.79 0.99 5.38
C PHE A 67 8.74 -0.34 6.15
N VAL A 68 8.79 -1.46 5.43
CA VAL A 68 8.76 -2.79 6.03
C VAL A 68 10.05 -3.06 6.80
N GLU A 69 11.19 -2.62 6.27
CA GLU A 69 12.53 -2.73 6.86
C GLU A 69 12.68 -1.91 8.14
N ARG A 70 11.79 -0.93 8.34
CA ARG A 70 11.79 -0.03 9.49
C ARG A 70 10.77 -0.44 10.55
N VAL A 71 10.02 -1.53 10.38
CA VAL A 71 9.07 -2.00 11.39
C VAL A 71 9.82 -2.32 12.69
N GLY A 72 9.45 -1.62 13.77
CA GLY A 72 10.11 -1.73 15.07
C GLY A 72 11.34 -0.83 15.25
N ASP A 73 11.75 -0.10 14.21
CA ASP A 73 12.76 0.95 14.31
C ASP A 73 12.11 2.24 14.85
N PRO A 74 12.65 2.88 15.90
CA PRO A 74 12.13 4.15 16.41
C PRO A 74 12.35 5.36 15.49
N VAL A 75 13.21 5.24 14.47
CA VAL A 75 13.44 6.34 13.50
C VAL A 75 12.22 6.50 12.60
N PRO A 76 11.63 7.71 12.49
CA PRO A 76 10.49 7.97 11.61
C PRO A 76 10.79 7.62 10.15
N LEU A 77 9.75 7.18 9.44
CA LEU A 77 9.81 7.11 7.99
C LEU A 77 9.80 8.53 7.43
N VAL A 78 10.59 8.75 6.40
CA VAL A 78 10.64 10.03 5.70
C VAL A 78 10.34 9.74 4.24
N ALA A 79 9.39 10.47 3.68
CA ALA A 79 9.04 10.32 2.28
C ALA A 79 10.13 10.86 1.35
N ALA A 80 10.02 10.57 0.06
CA ALA A 80 11.00 11.01 -0.93
C ALA A 80 11.11 12.55 -1.05
N ASP A 81 10.06 13.28 -0.68
CA ASP A 81 10.02 14.74 -0.65
C ASP A 81 10.52 15.34 0.68
N GLY A 82 10.89 14.51 1.66
CA GLY A 82 11.40 14.94 2.96
C GLY A 82 10.32 15.17 4.03
N SER A 83 9.04 14.95 3.72
CA SER A 83 7.96 15.00 4.72
C SER A 83 8.02 13.81 5.71
N PRO A 84 7.60 14.01 6.97
CA PRO A 84 7.54 12.96 7.99
C PRO A 84 6.37 11.99 7.79
#